data_AF-A0A7U9R2Z6-F1
#
_entry.id   AF-A0A7U9R2Z6-F1
#
_cell.length_a   1.000
_cell.length_b   1.000
_cell.length_c   1.000
_cell.angle_alpha   90.00
_cell.angle_beta   90.00
_cell.angle_gamma   90.00
#
_symmetry.space_group_name_H-M   'P 1'
#
loop_
_entity.id
_entity.type
_entity.pdbx_description
1 polymer ?
#
loop_
_entity_poly.entity_id
_entity_poly.type
_entity_poly.pdbx_seq_one_letter_code
_entity_poly.pdbx_strand_id
1 'polypeptide(L)'
;MKEQQSFKEKIKRLFIIMCAIFAFSEVTAIVGILGIGNRVIHICLHVLMLGVIIVIATKGYQFLAVNLIDPLIEMDHAVKDLAKGDLSVEVTYESDNELGTLADSLRQTSGMLKALLADLTVILGEFRKGNFNVKSEHPEAYIGDFKVLLTELVALIQGFSDTMKNIDNAADQVAEGSNDLAMSSQDLAQGATDQTAAIQRLLASVTEVTSQVQENTATTEKAHDNAKVIGEQAKISQGKMKELTAAMETIKDTSSEISNIIVDIEEIASQTNLLSLNAAIEAARAGEAGKGFAVVADQIRKLAEDSANSAVTTKELIDKSIREVQRGNEITEQTAESLNSVISEMDNIVLAVANIRSASEQQAVSVKEIEKGFEAISAVVENNSAAAEETSATSEELSAQSAALKGMVEHFQLREG
;
A
#
# COMPACT_ATOMS: atom_id res chain seq x y z
N MET A 1 21.38 -73.44 50.60
CA MET A 1 22.58 -73.11 49.83
C MET A 1 23.43 -74.37 49.70
N LYS A 2 23.32 -75.10 48.59
CA LYS A 2 24.23 -76.21 48.30
C LYS A 2 25.60 -75.61 48.04
N GLU A 3 26.64 -76.10 48.69
CA GLU A 3 28.03 -75.73 48.38
C GLU A 3 28.26 -75.92 46.88
N GLN A 4 28.43 -74.79 46.18
CA GLN A 4 28.84 -74.73 44.80
C GLN A 4 30.24 -75.36 44.72
N GLN A 5 30.33 -76.60 44.26
CA GLN A 5 31.64 -77.15 43.92
C GLN A 5 32.11 -76.50 42.62
N SER A 6 32.88 -75.42 42.79
CA SER A 6 33.63 -74.76 41.74
C SER A 6 34.24 -75.80 40.79
N PHE A 7 34.13 -75.56 39.49
CA PHE A 7 34.74 -76.43 38.48
C PHE A 7 36.24 -76.64 38.74
N LYS A 8 36.90 -75.59 39.26
CA LYS A 8 38.27 -75.61 39.78
C LYS A 8 38.47 -76.65 40.87
N GLU A 9 37.54 -76.81 41.80
CA GLU A 9 37.65 -77.77 42.90
C GLU A 9 37.45 -79.22 42.42
N LYS A 10 36.63 -79.43 41.38
CA LYS A 10 36.50 -80.74 40.71
C LYS A 10 37.78 -81.14 39.97
N ILE A 11 38.37 -80.20 39.20
CA ILE A 11 39.67 -80.43 38.54
C ILE A 11 40.76 -80.69 39.58
N LYS A 12 40.81 -79.89 40.65
CA LYS A 12 41.79 -80.04 41.72
C LYS A 12 41.67 -81.42 42.40
N ARG A 13 40.46 -81.88 42.71
CA ARG A 13 40.24 -83.23 43.26
C ARG A 13 40.69 -84.33 42.29
N LEU A 14 40.35 -84.21 41.01
CA LEU A 14 40.79 -85.15 39.97
C LEU A 14 42.33 -85.22 39.89
N PHE A 15 42.98 -84.05 39.90
CA PHE A 15 44.44 -83.94 39.86
C PHE A 15 45.10 -84.52 41.12
N ILE A 16 44.56 -84.24 42.30
CA ILE A 16 45.05 -84.81 43.57
C ILE A 16 44.94 -86.33 43.56
N ILE A 17 43.81 -86.88 43.11
CA ILE A 17 43.60 -88.34 43.00
C ILE A 17 44.62 -88.95 42.03
N MET A 18 44.83 -88.33 40.87
CA MET A 18 45.79 -88.80 39.87
C MET A 18 47.23 -88.79 40.43
N CYS A 19 47.65 -87.70 41.09
CA CYS A 19 48.96 -87.61 41.73
C CYS A 19 49.15 -88.65 42.85
N ALA A 20 48.13 -88.89 43.66
CA ALA A 20 48.18 -89.87 44.74
C ALA A 20 48.36 -91.30 44.22
N ILE A 21 47.64 -91.67 43.14
CA ILE A 21 47.73 -92.99 42.50
C ILE A 21 49.08 -93.18 41.81
N PHE A 22 49.59 -92.13 41.14
CA PHE A 22 50.91 -92.15 40.53
C PHE A 22 52.01 -92.34 41.59
N ALA A 23 51.98 -91.56 42.66
CA ALA A 23 52.92 -91.70 43.77
C ALA A 23 52.87 -93.10 44.41
N PHE A 24 51.67 -93.66 44.61
CA PHE A 24 51.52 -95.02 45.11
C PHE A 24 52.11 -96.08 44.16
N SER A 25 51.91 -95.90 42.85
CA SER A 25 52.51 -96.75 41.82
C SER A 25 54.04 -96.78 41.95
N GLU A 26 54.70 -95.61 41.99
CA GLU A 26 56.15 -95.50 42.15
C GLU A 26 56.67 -96.21 43.40
N VAL A 27 55.97 -96.04 44.53
CA VAL A 27 56.30 -96.74 45.79
C VAL A 27 56.24 -98.27 45.61
N THR A 28 55.20 -98.80 44.95
CA THR A 28 55.10 -100.25 44.69
C THR A 28 56.22 -100.78 43.77
N ALA A 29 56.65 -99.99 42.78
CA ALA A 29 57.78 -100.33 41.92
C ALA A 29 59.08 -100.39 42.71
N ILE A 30 59.36 -99.36 43.51
CA ILE A 30 60.57 -99.25 44.33
C ILE A 30 60.66 -100.43 45.31
N VAL A 31 59.56 -100.76 46.00
CA VAL A 31 59.49 -101.93 46.91
C VAL A 31 59.78 -103.24 46.18
N GLY A 32 59.25 -103.40 44.96
CA GLY A 32 59.51 -104.58 44.11
C GLY A 32 60.97 -104.73 43.71
N ILE A 33 61.65 -103.62 43.36
CA ILE A 33 63.07 -103.59 43.00
C ILE A 33 63.96 -103.96 44.21
N LEU A 34 63.62 -103.45 45.40
CA LEU A 34 64.33 -103.72 46.65
C LEU A 34 64.20 -105.18 47.13
N GLY A 35 63.34 -105.99 46.50
CA GLY A 35 63.21 -107.43 46.77
C GLY A 35 62.47 -107.79 48.06
N ILE A 36 61.69 -106.85 48.60
CA ILE A 36 60.87 -107.06 49.80
C ILE A 36 59.56 -107.72 49.35
N GLY A 37 59.42 -109.04 49.54
CA GLY A 37 58.23 -109.82 49.14
C GLY A 37 58.37 -110.55 47.80
N ASN A 38 57.26 -111.06 47.25
CA ASN A 38 57.28 -111.84 46.00
C ASN A 38 57.36 -110.92 44.79
N ARG A 39 58.49 -110.93 44.08
CA ARG A 39 58.75 -110.11 42.88
C ARG A 39 57.67 -110.24 41.80
N VAL A 40 57.11 -111.43 41.60
CA VAL A 40 56.05 -111.65 40.61
C VAL A 40 54.77 -110.93 41.00
N ILE A 41 54.42 -110.91 42.30
CA ILE A 41 53.26 -110.18 42.81
C ILE A 41 53.44 -108.68 42.60
N HIS A 42 54.62 -108.13 42.91
CA HIS A 42 54.89 -106.70 42.72
C HIS A 42 54.86 -106.26 41.25
N ILE A 43 55.40 -107.07 40.32
CA ILE A 43 55.31 -106.79 38.88
C ILE A 43 53.85 -106.80 38.41
N CYS A 44 53.05 -107.80 38.81
CA CYS A 44 51.62 -107.85 38.48
C CYS A 44 50.85 -106.65 39.05
N LEU A 45 51.15 -106.24 40.29
CA LEU A 45 50.53 -105.08 40.94
C LEU A 45 50.88 -103.77 40.25
N HIS A 46 52.13 -103.63 39.80
CA HIS A 46 52.59 -102.44 39.10
C HIS A 46 52.00 -102.33 37.68
N VAL A 47 51.89 -103.45 36.96
CA VAL A 47 51.17 -103.50 35.66
C VAL A 47 49.69 -103.17 35.83
N LEU A 48 49.04 -103.67 36.89
CA LEU A 48 47.66 -103.32 37.23
C LEU A 48 47.51 -101.81 37.53
N MET A 49 48.41 -101.25 38.34
CA MET A 49 48.41 -99.82 38.68
C MET A 49 48.64 -98.94 37.44
N LEU A 50 49.53 -99.34 36.53
CA LEU A 50 49.72 -98.66 35.25
C LEU A 50 48.43 -98.65 34.42
N GLY A 51 47.72 -99.80 34.37
CA GLY A 51 46.40 -99.90 33.75
C GLY A 51 45.36 -98.96 34.39
N VAL A 52 45.32 -98.87 35.72
CA VAL A 52 44.43 -97.95 36.45
C VAL A 52 44.77 -96.49 36.15
N ILE A 53 46.05 -96.13 36.10
CA ILE A 53 46.51 -94.78 35.75
C ILE A 53 46.06 -94.41 34.34
N ILE A 54 46.22 -95.31 33.36
CA ILE A 54 45.78 -95.07 31.97
C ILE A 54 44.26 -94.86 31.92
N VAL A 55 43.47 -95.66 32.64
CA VAL A 55 42.02 -95.52 32.69
C VAL A 55 41.61 -94.19 33.32
N ILE A 56 42.23 -93.80 34.45
CA ILE A 56 41.93 -92.53 35.14
C ILE A 56 42.36 -91.33 34.30
N ALA A 57 43.52 -91.39 33.65
CA ALA A 57 43.99 -90.35 32.73
C ALA A 57 43.04 -90.21 31.53
N THR A 58 42.57 -91.32 30.96
CA THR A 58 41.61 -91.32 29.85
C THR A 58 40.26 -90.77 30.29
N LYS A 59 39.75 -91.19 31.45
CA LYS A 59 38.49 -90.67 32.03
C LYS A 59 38.61 -89.20 32.44
N GLY A 60 39.78 -88.77 32.92
CA GLY A 60 40.10 -87.39 33.23
C GLY A 60 40.16 -86.51 31.99
N TYR A 61 40.80 -87.00 30.91
CA TYR A 61 40.78 -86.35 29.60
C TYR A 61 39.36 -86.24 29.05
N GLN A 62 38.57 -87.33 29.06
CA GLN A 62 37.16 -87.30 28.62
C GLN A 62 36.34 -86.33 29.46
N PHE A 63 36.55 -86.30 30.78
CA PHE A 63 35.89 -85.36 31.67
C PHE A 63 36.26 -83.92 31.33
N LEU A 64 37.54 -83.62 31.10
CA LEU A 64 37.99 -82.28 30.74
C LEU A 64 37.54 -81.87 29.33
N ALA A 65 37.60 -82.78 28.36
CA ALA A 65 37.15 -82.55 26.99
C ALA A 65 35.67 -82.15 26.98
N VAL A 66 34.80 -82.99 27.54
CA VAL A 66 33.34 -82.79 27.50
C VAL A 66 32.86 -81.68 28.45
N ASN A 67 33.49 -81.52 29.62
CA ASN A 67 32.99 -80.56 30.62
C ASN A 67 33.75 -79.23 30.68
N LEU A 68 34.86 -79.07 29.94
CA LEU A 68 35.63 -77.82 29.85
C LEU A 68 35.86 -77.39 28.40
N ILE A 69 36.46 -78.26 27.58
CA ILE A 69 36.94 -77.86 26.25
C ILE A 69 35.77 -77.65 25.30
N ASP A 70 34.85 -78.60 25.18
CA ASP A 70 33.72 -78.50 24.25
C ASP A 70 32.81 -77.28 24.55
N PRO A 71 32.40 -77.00 25.81
CA PRO A 71 31.64 -75.80 26.13
C PRO A 71 32.39 -74.50 25.85
N LEU A 72 33.72 -74.48 26.03
CA LEU A 72 34.54 -73.29 25.78
C LEU A 72 34.71 -73.04 24.28
N ILE A 73 34.75 -74.09 23.46
CA ILE A 73 34.69 -73.99 21.99
C ILE A 73 33.32 -73.45 21.55
N GLU A 74 32.23 -73.94 22.14
CA GLU A 74 30.88 -73.44 21.87
C GLU A 74 30.77 -71.94 22.20
N MET A 75 31.27 -71.50 23.35
CA MET A 75 31.30 -70.08 23.73
C MET A 75 32.19 -69.24 22.81
N ASP A 76 33.35 -69.76 22.39
CA ASP A 76 34.23 -69.07 21.43
C ASP A 76 33.52 -68.86 20.09
N HIS A 77 32.82 -69.87 19.58
CA HIS A 77 32.00 -69.73 18.38
C HIS A 77 30.87 -68.71 18.58
N ALA A 78 30.16 -68.80 19.70
CA ALA A 78 29.07 -67.88 20.02
C ALA A 78 29.52 -66.42 20.07
N VAL A 79 30.66 -66.15 20.72
CA VAL A 79 31.25 -64.80 20.78
C VAL A 79 31.74 -64.35 19.40
N LYS A 80 32.33 -65.25 18.60
CA LYS A 80 32.78 -64.92 17.23
C LYS A 80 31.63 -64.54 16.33
N ASP A 81 30.49 -65.21 16.45
CA ASP A 81 29.31 -64.92 15.65
C ASP A 81 28.61 -63.65 16.14
N LEU A 82 28.51 -63.46 17.46
CA LEU A 82 28.07 -62.20 18.05
C LEU A 82 28.94 -61.01 17.59
N ALA A 83 30.26 -61.18 17.54
CA ALA A 83 31.19 -60.17 17.06
C ALA A 83 31.05 -59.84 15.57
N LYS A 84 30.47 -60.75 14.77
CA LYS A 84 30.09 -60.50 13.37
C LYS A 84 28.70 -59.87 13.23
N GLY A 85 27.98 -59.66 14.33
CA GLY A 85 26.60 -59.17 14.34
C GLY A 85 25.54 -60.25 14.12
N ASP A 86 25.90 -61.54 14.20
CA ASP A 86 24.93 -62.63 14.16
C ASP A 86 24.38 -62.88 15.57
N LEU A 87 23.10 -62.51 15.77
CA LEU A 87 22.38 -62.65 17.04
C LEU A 87 21.51 -63.92 17.08
N SER A 88 21.61 -64.79 16.07
CA SER A 88 20.85 -66.06 16.00
C SER A 88 21.50 -67.20 16.78
N VAL A 89 22.66 -66.95 17.39
CA VAL A 89 23.44 -67.93 18.12
C VAL A 89 22.70 -68.44 19.36
N GLU A 90 22.57 -69.77 19.46
CA GLU A 90 22.07 -70.46 20.65
C GLU A 90 23.23 -71.07 21.44
N VAL A 91 23.42 -70.62 22.68
CA VAL A 91 24.34 -71.24 23.64
C VAL A 91 23.55 -72.30 24.41
N THR A 92 23.84 -73.56 24.15
CA THR A 92 23.15 -74.75 24.68
C THR A 92 23.73 -75.27 25.99
N TYR A 93 24.97 -74.92 26.33
CA TYR A 93 25.60 -75.35 27.57
C TYR A 93 24.88 -74.81 28.82
N GLU A 94 24.52 -75.70 29.74
CA GLU A 94 23.90 -75.39 31.02
C GLU A 94 24.61 -76.13 32.16
N SER A 95 25.03 -75.40 33.19
CA SER A 95 25.64 -75.98 34.38
C SER A 95 25.63 -75.01 35.56
N ASP A 96 25.60 -75.53 36.79
CA ASP A 96 25.68 -74.69 38.01
C ASP A 96 27.13 -74.25 38.35
N ASN A 97 27.99 -74.09 37.33
CA ASN A 97 29.41 -73.78 37.48
C ASN A 97 29.78 -72.45 36.78
N GLU A 98 31.07 -72.08 36.83
CA GLU A 98 31.56 -70.83 36.25
C GLU A 98 31.36 -70.73 34.73
N LEU A 99 31.46 -71.85 33.99
CA LEU A 99 31.14 -71.89 32.57
C LEU A 99 29.64 -71.73 32.33
N GLY A 100 28.80 -72.29 33.18
CA GLY A 100 27.36 -72.08 33.07
C GLY A 100 26.96 -70.63 33.29
N THR A 101 27.57 -69.94 34.27
CA THR A 101 27.39 -68.50 34.48
C THR A 101 27.86 -67.67 33.27
N LEU A 102 28.96 -68.08 32.61
CA LEU A 102 29.42 -67.45 31.38
C LEU A 102 28.44 -67.69 30.21
N ALA A 103 27.90 -68.90 30.08
CA ALA A 103 26.86 -69.24 29.10
C ALA A 103 25.59 -68.41 29.32
N ASP A 104 25.13 -68.28 30.57
CA ASP A 104 23.99 -67.44 30.94
C ASP A 104 24.22 -65.97 30.58
N SER A 105 25.42 -65.44 30.88
CA SER A 105 25.79 -64.06 30.55
C SER A 105 25.80 -63.81 29.04
N LEU A 106 26.29 -64.78 28.25
CA LEU A 106 26.24 -64.72 26.79
C LEU A 106 24.81 -64.81 26.25
N ARG A 107 23.97 -65.70 26.79
CA ARG A 107 22.53 -65.77 26.44
C ARG A 107 21.82 -64.45 26.73
N GLN A 108 22.04 -63.87 27.91
CA GLN A 108 21.43 -62.60 28.29
C GLN A 108 21.89 -61.46 27.38
N THR A 109 23.18 -61.42 27.03
CA THR A 109 23.74 -60.41 26.12
C THR A 109 23.16 -60.53 24.72
N SER A 110 23.12 -61.76 24.17
CA SER A 110 22.52 -62.05 22.85
C SER A 110 21.03 -61.69 22.84
N GLY A 111 20.28 -62.10 23.87
CA GLY A 111 18.85 -61.80 24.00
C GLY A 111 18.56 -60.30 24.08
N MET A 112 19.34 -59.56 24.88
CA MET A 112 19.24 -58.10 24.97
C MET A 112 19.51 -57.43 23.61
N LEU A 113 20.60 -57.80 22.93
CA LEU A 113 20.94 -57.23 21.62
C LEU A 113 19.87 -57.56 20.57
N LYS A 114 19.28 -58.75 20.62
CA LYS A 114 18.19 -59.16 19.72
C LYS A 114 16.91 -58.36 19.97
N ALA A 115 16.56 -58.12 21.24
CA ALA A 115 15.43 -57.27 21.61
C ALA A 115 15.63 -55.82 21.17
N LEU A 116 16.81 -55.25 21.41
CA LEU A 116 17.18 -53.91 20.94
C LEU A 116 17.08 -53.79 19.41
N LEU A 117 17.63 -54.76 18.67
CA LEU A 117 17.58 -54.75 17.21
C LEU A 117 16.14 -54.85 16.70
N ALA A 118 15.32 -55.71 17.31
CA ALA A 118 13.92 -55.86 16.93
C ALA A 118 13.13 -54.55 17.14
N ASP A 119 13.26 -53.93 18.31
CA ASP A 119 12.57 -52.69 18.64
C ASP A 119 13.03 -51.51 17.75
N LEU A 120 14.33 -51.36 17.53
CA LEU A 120 14.88 -50.37 16.60
C LEU A 120 14.37 -50.57 15.16
N THR A 121 14.24 -51.83 14.73
CA THR A 121 13.72 -52.16 13.39
C THR A 121 12.26 -51.74 13.25
N VAL A 122 11.44 -51.91 14.29
CA VAL A 122 10.05 -51.43 14.32
C VAL A 122 10.00 -49.91 14.29
N ILE A 123 10.72 -49.23 15.19
CA ILE A 123 10.73 -47.76 15.27
C ILE A 123 11.18 -47.14 13.95
N LEU A 124 12.31 -47.58 13.39
CA LEU A 124 12.81 -47.07 12.12
C LEU A 124 11.91 -47.46 10.93
N GLY A 125 11.26 -48.62 11.01
CA GLY A 125 10.27 -49.07 10.02
C GLY A 125 9.04 -48.18 9.96
N GLU A 126 8.52 -47.78 11.12
CA GLU A 126 7.40 -46.82 11.25
C GLU A 126 7.82 -45.40 10.90
N PHE A 127 9.00 -44.96 11.36
CA PHE A 127 9.56 -43.66 11.01
C PHE A 127 9.69 -43.50 9.48
N ARG A 128 10.17 -44.52 8.77
CA ARG A 128 10.24 -44.53 7.30
C ARG A 128 8.88 -44.40 6.62
N LYS A 129 7.81 -44.90 7.25
CA LYS A 129 6.43 -44.79 6.73
C LYS A 129 5.78 -43.45 7.07
N GLY A 130 6.50 -42.54 7.74
CA GLY A 130 6.00 -41.25 8.18
C GLY A 130 5.27 -41.28 9.52
N ASN A 131 5.32 -42.38 10.27
CA ASN A 131 4.76 -42.43 11.61
C ASN A 131 5.78 -41.94 12.64
N PHE A 132 5.72 -40.64 12.97
CA PHE A 132 6.59 -40.01 13.97
C PHE A 132 6.00 -40.09 15.39
N ASN A 133 4.81 -40.63 15.56
CA ASN A 133 4.21 -40.91 16.86
C ASN A 133 4.60 -42.31 17.41
N VAL A 134 5.47 -43.04 16.70
CA VAL A 134 5.98 -44.34 17.13
C VAL A 134 6.73 -44.24 18.47
N LYS A 135 6.55 -45.25 19.32
CA LYS A 135 7.21 -45.41 20.62
C LYS A 135 7.84 -46.79 20.69
N SER A 136 8.90 -46.92 21.49
CA SER A 136 9.51 -48.23 21.80
C SER A 136 8.49 -49.13 22.48
N GLU A 137 8.39 -50.38 22.02
CA GLU A 137 7.57 -51.42 22.65
C GLU A 137 8.33 -52.09 23.81
N HIS A 138 9.67 -51.99 23.80
CA HIS A 138 10.57 -52.60 24.78
C HIS A 138 11.56 -51.59 25.40
N PRO A 139 11.11 -50.50 26.03
CA PRO A 139 11.99 -49.52 26.65
C PRO A 139 12.89 -50.13 27.74
N GLU A 140 12.45 -51.22 28.37
CA GLU A 140 13.21 -51.98 29.36
C GLU A 140 14.43 -52.70 28.79
N ALA A 141 14.47 -52.98 27.48
CA ALA A 141 15.62 -53.62 26.83
C ALA A 141 16.83 -52.67 26.72
N TYR A 142 16.59 -51.36 26.78
CA TYR A 142 17.63 -50.33 26.74
C TYR A 142 18.19 -50.12 28.14
N ILE A 143 19.25 -50.88 28.47
CA ILE A 143 19.96 -50.79 29.75
C ILE A 143 21.38 -50.24 29.56
N GLY A 144 21.96 -49.72 30.65
CA GLY A 144 23.31 -49.12 30.62
C GLY A 144 23.40 -48.02 29.57
N ASP A 145 24.43 -48.08 28.73
CA ASP A 145 24.71 -47.08 27.69
C ASP A 145 23.64 -47.04 26.58
N PHE A 146 22.85 -48.11 26.40
CA PHE A 146 21.77 -48.14 25.41
C PHE A 146 20.58 -47.24 25.79
N LYS A 147 20.45 -46.81 27.06
CA LYS A 147 19.44 -45.81 27.45
C LYS A 147 19.63 -44.47 26.73
N VAL A 148 20.88 -44.09 26.50
CA VAL A 148 21.22 -42.87 25.78
C VAL A 148 20.77 -43.00 24.33
N LEU A 149 20.99 -44.15 23.70
CA LEU A 149 20.54 -44.42 22.33
C LEU A 149 19.02 -44.22 22.16
N LEU A 150 18.21 -44.78 23.07
CA LEU A 150 16.75 -44.60 23.02
C LEU A 150 16.37 -43.12 23.22
N THR A 151 17.05 -42.44 24.13
CA THR A 151 16.80 -41.02 24.43
C THR A 151 17.07 -40.14 23.20
N GLU A 152 18.22 -40.33 22.55
CA GLU A 152 18.60 -39.59 21.34
C GLU A 152 17.66 -39.91 20.17
N LEU A 153 17.24 -41.17 20.02
CA LEU A 153 16.26 -41.57 19.01
C LEU A 153 14.90 -40.89 19.23
N VAL A 154 14.43 -40.83 20.47
CA VAL A 154 13.19 -40.13 20.83
C VAL A 154 13.31 -38.63 20.57
N ALA A 155 14.45 -38.02 20.93
CA ALA A 155 14.70 -36.60 20.68
C ALA A 155 14.72 -36.28 19.18
N LEU A 156 15.32 -37.15 18.36
CA LEU A 156 15.31 -37.04 16.90
C LEU A 156 13.86 -37.05 16.36
N ILE A 157 13.06 -38.04 16.75
CA ILE A 157 11.66 -38.19 16.29
C ILE A 157 10.82 -36.98 16.71
N GLN A 158 11.03 -36.48 17.93
CA GLN A 158 10.37 -35.26 18.41
C GLN A 158 10.78 -34.04 17.57
N GLY A 159 12.08 -33.86 17.29
CA GLY A 159 12.57 -32.76 16.47
C GLY A 159 12.01 -32.76 15.05
N PHE A 160 11.83 -33.93 14.43
CA PHE A 160 11.13 -34.06 13.15
C PHE A 160 9.64 -33.70 13.26
N SER A 161 8.96 -34.15 14.31
CA SER A 161 7.55 -33.81 14.56
C SER A 161 7.35 -32.30 14.74
N ASP A 162 8.20 -31.67 15.56
CA ASP A 162 8.16 -30.23 15.82
C ASP A 162 8.45 -29.42 14.54
N THR A 163 9.41 -29.87 13.72
CA THR A 163 9.72 -29.23 12.43
C THR A 163 8.53 -29.31 11.47
N MET A 164 7.90 -30.48 11.33
CA MET A 164 6.71 -30.64 10.48
C MET A 164 5.54 -29.80 10.98
N LYS A 165 5.33 -29.72 12.29
CA LYS A 165 4.31 -28.85 12.89
C LYS A 165 4.57 -27.37 12.60
N ASN A 166 5.83 -26.93 12.62
CA ASN A 166 6.18 -25.56 12.25
C ASN A 166 5.92 -25.28 10.76
N ILE A 167 6.16 -26.27 9.87
CA ILE A 167 5.83 -26.17 8.45
C ILE A 167 4.31 -26.08 8.25
N ASP A 168 3.52 -26.90 8.95
CA ASP A 168 2.05 -26.86 8.91
C ASP A 168 1.50 -25.49 9.34
N ASN A 169 1.98 -24.96 10.47
CA ASN A 169 1.61 -23.62 10.94
C ASN A 169 2.01 -22.52 9.94
N ALA A 170 3.20 -22.62 9.34
CA ALA A 170 3.66 -21.66 8.35
C ALA A 170 2.82 -21.71 7.07
N ALA A 171 2.40 -22.91 6.64
CA ALA A 171 1.48 -23.07 5.53
C ALA A 171 0.14 -22.39 5.85
N ASP A 172 -0.43 -22.57 7.05
CA ASP A 172 -1.67 -21.90 7.46
C ASP A 172 -1.56 -20.37 7.41
N GLN A 173 -0.45 -19.81 7.88
CA GLN A 173 -0.19 -18.37 7.79
C GLN A 173 -0.09 -17.88 6.35
N VAL A 174 0.53 -18.66 5.45
CA VAL A 174 0.59 -18.34 4.03
C VAL A 174 -0.80 -18.39 3.40
N ALA A 175 -1.63 -19.38 3.74
CA ALA A 175 -3.00 -19.48 3.23
C ALA A 175 -3.86 -18.27 3.66
N GLU A 176 -3.82 -17.92 4.95
CA GLU A 176 -4.52 -16.76 5.49
C GLU A 176 -4.06 -15.46 4.82
N GLY A 177 -2.74 -15.23 4.76
CA GLY A 177 -2.17 -14.05 4.13
C GLY A 177 -2.46 -13.96 2.62
N SER A 178 -2.55 -15.10 1.93
CA SER A 178 -2.94 -15.16 0.52
C SER A 178 -4.41 -14.79 0.33
N ASN A 179 -5.29 -15.27 1.21
CA ASN A 179 -6.71 -14.90 1.16
C ASN A 179 -6.90 -13.39 1.41
N ASP A 180 -6.20 -12.81 2.38
CA ASP A 180 -6.23 -11.37 2.65
C ASP A 180 -5.70 -10.55 1.46
N LEU A 181 -4.65 -11.03 0.80
CA LEU A 181 -4.08 -10.40 -0.38
C LEU A 181 -5.04 -10.46 -1.58
N ALA A 182 -5.76 -11.58 -1.76
CA ALA A 182 -6.79 -11.71 -2.79
C ALA A 182 -7.96 -10.74 -2.54
N MET A 183 -8.46 -10.64 -1.31
CA MET A 183 -9.52 -9.67 -0.96
C MET A 183 -9.06 -8.22 -1.20
N SER A 184 -7.84 -7.89 -0.75
CA SER A 184 -7.26 -6.55 -0.93
C SER A 184 -7.09 -6.20 -2.41
N SER A 185 -6.74 -7.19 -3.24
CA SER A 185 -6.64 -7.04 -4.69
C SER A 185 -8.00 -6.77 -5.32
N GLN A 186 -9.04 -7.49 -4.90
CA GLN A 186 -10.40 -7.26 -5.37
C GLN A 186 -10.90 -5.86 -5.01
N ASP A 187 -10.62 -5.40 -3.79
CA ASP A 187 -10.95 -4.04 -3.34
C ASP A 187 -10.19 -2.98 -4.15
N LEU A 188 -8.91 -3.23 -4.47
CA LEU A 188 -8.11 -2.35 -5.31
C LEU A 188 -8.66 -2.27 -6.75
N ALA A 189 -9.05 -3.40 -7.33
CA ALA A 189 -9.66 -3.45 -8.67
C ALA A 189 -11.02 -2.71 -8.71
N GLN A 190 -11.85 -2.87 -7.67
CA GLN A 190 -13.09 -2.12 -7.54
C GLN A 190 -12.81 -0.61 -7.39
N GLY A 191 -11.84 -0.25 -6.55
CA GLY A 191 -11.40 1.14 -6.38
C GLY A 191 -10.89 1.76 -7.68
N ALA A 192 -10.14 1.02 -8.49
CA ALA A 192 -9.69 1.46 -9.82
C ALA A 192 -10.87 1.69 -10.79
N THR A 193 -11.89 0.82 -10.74
CA THR A 193 -13.13 0.99 -11.53
C THR A 193 -13.89 2.25 -11.11
N ASP A 194 -14.05 2.47 -9.80
CA ASP A 194 -14.72 3.66 -9.27
C ASP A 194 -13.95 4.95 -9.60
N GLN A 195 -12.62 4.90 -9.53
CA GLN A 195 -11.75 6.01 -9.95
C GLN A 195 -11.91 6.32 -11.43
N THR A 196 -12.00 5.30 -12.30
CA THR A 196 -12.26 5.49 -13.73
C THR A 196 -13.59 6.23 -13.96
N ALA A 197 -14.65 5.84 -13.26
CA ALA A 197 -15.95 6.52 -13.35
C ALA A 197 -15.90 7.96 -12.81
N ALA A 198 -15.11 8.23 -11.77
CA ALA A 198 -14.88 9.59 -11.28
C ALA A 198 -14.12 10.45 -12.30
N ILE A 199 -13.08 9.92 -12.93
CA ILE A 199 -12.30 10.60 -13.97
C ILE A 199 -13.21 10.94 -15.16
N GLN A 200 -14.05 10.03 -15.63
CA GLN A 200 -14.99 10.31 -16.73
C GLN A 200 -15.95 11.46 -16.41
N ARG A 201 -16.48 11.52 -15.18
CA ARG A 201 -17.33 12.65 -14.74
C ARG A 201 -16.56 13.96 -14.69
N LEU A 202 -15.33 13.94 -14.19
CA LEU A 202 -14.49 15.13 -14.13
C LEU A 202 -14.11 15.62 -15.54
N LEU A 203 -13.84 14.71 -16.48
CA LEU A 203 -13.56 15.05 -17.87
C LEU A 203 -14.76 15.75 -18.54
N ALA A 204 -15.99 15.29 -18.23
CA ALA A 204 -17.21 15.95 -18.68
C ALA A 204 -17.34 17.38 -18.11
N SER A 205 -17.07 17.57 -16.80
CA SER A 205 -17.03 18.90 -16.19
C SER A 205 -15.95 19.79 -16.79
N VAL A 206 -14.78 19.25 -17.12
CA VAL A 206 -13.71 19.99 -17.80
C VAL A 206 -14.12 20.42 -19.21
N THR A 207 -14.82 19.55 -19.94
CA THR A 207 -15.36 19.89 -21.27
C THR A 207 -16.37 21.03 -21.17
N GLU A 208 -17.24 21.01 -20.17
CA GLU A 208 -18.20 22.08 -19.90
C GLU A 208 -17.50 23.40 -19.54
N VAL A 209 -16.50 23.37 -18.66
CA VAL A 209 -15.68 24.55 -18.32
C VAL A 209 -14.96 25.10 -19.56
N THR A 210 -14.42 24.22 -20.41
CA THR A 210 -13.78 24.62 -21.68
C THR A 210 -14.76 25.38 -22.58
N SER A 211 -15.99 24.86 -22.72
CA SER A 211 -17.05 25.53 -23.48
C SER A 211 -17.38 26.89 -22.87
N GLN A 212 -17.48 27.00 -21.55
CA GLN A 212 -17.77 28.27 -20.88
C GLN A 212 -16.65 29.30 -21.08
N VAL A 213 -15.38 28.86 -21.08
CA VAL A 213 -14.24 29.74 -21.36
C VAL A 213 -14.32 30.28 -22.79
N GLN A 214 -14.62 29.44 -23.78
CA GLN A 214 -14.81 29.87 -25.17
C GLN A 214 -15.97 30.86 -25.32
N GLU A 215 -17.09 30.59 -24.67
CA GLU A 215 -18.25 31.49 -24.68
C GLU A 215 -17.91 32.84 -24.02
N ASN A 216 -17.19 32.83 -22.91
CA ASN A 216 -16.73 34.04 -22.24
C ASN A 216 -15.83 34.88 -23.15
N THR A 217 -14.87 34.26 -23.85
CA THR A 217 -14.01 34.94 -24.82
C THR A 217 -14.83 35.57 -25.96
N ALA A 218 -15.76 34.82 -26.56
CA ALA A 218 -16.60 35.34 -27.64
C ALA A 218 -17.52 36.48 -27.17
N THR A 219 -18.06 36.38 -25.96
CA THR A 219 -18.94 37.40 -25.37
C THR A 219 -18.15 38.66 -24.99
N THR A 220 -16.93 38.52 -24.50
CA THR A 220 -16.06 39.66 -24.22
C THR A 220 -15.62 40.38 -25.49
N GLU A 221 -15.31 39.68 -26.58
CA GLU A 221 -15.03 40.33 -27.86
C GLU A 221 -16.22 41.18 -28.35
N LYS A 222 -17.44 40.65 -28.27
CA LYS A 222 -18.65 41.42 -28.59
C LYS A 222 -18.84 42.63 -27.68
N ALA A 223 -18.61 42.47 -26.38
CA ALA A 223 -18.74 43.56 -25.41
C ALA A 223 -17.71 44.68 -25.69
N HIS A 224 -16.47 44.30 -26.02
CA HIS A 224 -15.41 45.23 -26.44
C HIS A 224 -15.83 46.04 -27.67
N ASP A 225 -16.32 45.38 -28.72
CA ASP A 225 -16.72 46.05 -29.95
C ASP A 225 -17.91 46.98 -29.74
N ASN A 226 -18.90 46.54 -28.95
CA ASN A 226 -20.05 47.38 -28.60
C ASN A 226 -19.62 48.62 -27.80
N ALA A 227 -18.75 48.47 -26.80
CA ALA A 227 -18.24 49.60 -26.02
C ALA A 227 -17.50 50.61 -26.91
N LYS A 228 -16.71 50.12 -27.87
CA LYS A 228 -16.02 50.97 -28.86
C LYS A 228 -17.00 51.76 -29.73
N VAL A 229 -18.04 51.11 -30.26
CA VAL A 229 -19.07 51.77 -31.07
C VAL A 229 -19.81 52.84 -30.26
N ILE A 230 -20.17 52.55 -29.01
CA ILE A 230 -20.84 53.52 -28.13
C ILE A 230 -19.93 54.72 -27.84
N GLY A 231 -18.64 54.47 -27.52
CA GLY A 231 -17.67 55.53 -27.30
C GLY A 231 -17.49 56.44 -28.52
N GLU A 232 -17.45 55.88 -29.72
CA GLU A 232 -17.38 56.64 -30.97
C GLU A 232 -18.66 57.48 -31.21
N GLN A 233 -19.83 56.92 -30.95
CA GLN A 233 -21.10 57.65 -31.06
C GLN A 233 -21.25 58.77 -30.02
N ALA A 234 -20.75 58.56 -28.80
CA ALA A 234 -20.70 59.59 -27.77
C ALA A 234 -19.78 60.75 -28.18
N LYS A 235 -18.62 60.44 -28.79
CA LYS A 235 -17.69 61.43 -29.33
C LYS A 235 -18.29 62.25 -30.47
N ILE A 236 -19.05 61.61 -31.38
CA ILE A 236 -19.79 62.33 -32.42
C ILE A 236 -20.84 63.26 -31.79
N SER A 237 -21.61 62.77 -30.82
CA SER A 237 -22.61 63.56 -30.10
C SER A 237 -22.00 64.77 -29.39
N GLN A 238 -20.81 64.59 -28.80
CA GLN A 238 -20.06 65.66 -28.17
C GLN A 238 -19.66 66.74 -29.19
N GLY A 239 -19.20 66.33 -30.39
CA GLY A 239 -18.94 67.26 -31.49
C GLY A 239 -20.17 68.08 -31.87
N LYS A 240 -21.35 67.44 -31.93
CA LYS A 240 -22.62 68.12 -32.20
C LYS A 240 -23.06 69.06 -31.08
N MET A 241 -22.77 68.76 -29.82
CA MET A 241 -23.01 69.71 -28.73
C MET A 241 -22.15 70.96 -28.87
N LYS A 242 -20.88 70.84 -29.29
CA LYS A 242 -20.02 72.00 -29.56
C LYS A 242 -20.57 72.87 -30.70
N GLU A 243 -21.04 72.24 -31.78
CA GLU A 243 -21.72 72.96 -32.88
C GLU A 243 -22.98 73.69 -32.38
N LEU A 244 -23.77 73.07 -31.51
CA LEU A 244 -24.99 73.66 -30.94
C LEU A 244 -24.66 74.85 -30.01
N THR A 245 -23.66 74.74 -29.15
CA THR A 245 -23.21 75.84 -28.28
C THR A 245 -22.78 77.04 -29.12
N ALA A 246 -22.00 76.83 -30.19
CA ALA A 246 -21.58 77.92 -31.08
C ALA A 246 -22.76 78.59 -31.79
N ALA A 247 -23.77 77.81 -32.20
CA ALA A 247 -24.99 78.36 -32.79
C ALA A 247 -25.80 79.19 -31.78
N MET A 248 -25.92 78.73 -30.54
CA MET A 248 -26.60 79.48 -29.46
C MET A 248 -25.86 80.75 -29.09
N GLU A 249 -24.52 80.74 -29.07
CA GLU A 249 -23.71 81.95 -28.88
C GLU A 249 -23.94 82.97 -30.00
N THR A 250 -24.01 82.51 -31.25
CA THR A 250 -24.39 83.37 -32.39
C THR A 250 -25.80 83.95 -32.24
N ILE A 251 -26.78 83.17 -31.76
CA ILE A 251 -28.15 83.65 -31.50
C ILE A 251 -28.15 84.69 -30.37
N LYS A 252 -27.35 84.49 -29.32
CA LYS A 252 -27.19 85.44 -28.22
C LYS A 252 -26.64 86.76 -28.72
N ASP A 253 -25.57 86.73 -29.51
CA ASP A 253 -24.90 87.92 -30.03
C ASP A 253 -25.86 88.71 -30.94
N THR A 254 -26.52 88.03 -31.89
CA THR A 254 -27.50 88.66 -32.78
C THR A 254 -28.72 89.20 -32.02
N SER A 255 -29.19 88.52 -30.98
CA SER A 255 -30.27 89.02 -30.11
C SER A 255 -29.84 90.26 -29.32
N SER A 256 -28.59 90.32 -28.88
CA SER A 256 -28.03 91.51 -28.21
C SER A 256 -27.93 92.70 -29.15
N GLU A 257 -27.53 92.48 -30.41
CA GLU A 257 -27.54 93.52 -31.45
C GLU A 257 -28.96 94.03 -31.70
N ILE A 258 -29.94 93.13 -31.82
CA ILE A 258 -31.36 93.53 -31.96
C ILE A 258 -31.81 94.35 -30.75
N SER A 259 -31.44 93.97 -29.53
CA SER A 259 -31.77 94.73 -28.31
C SER A 259 -31.27 96.18 -28.39
N ASN A 260 -30.04 96.38 -28.87
CA ASN A 260 -29.48 97.72 -29.07
C ASN A 260 -30.28 98.52 -30.13
N ILE A 261 -30.65 97.89 -31.25
CA ILE A 261 -31.49 98.54 -32.28
C ILE A 261 -32.85 98.95 -31.71
N ILE A 262 -33.45 98.13 -30.84
CA ILE A 262 -34.73 98.47 -30.19
C ILE A 262 -34.58 99.67 -29.24
N VAL A 263 -33.46 99.78 -28.53
CA VAL A 263 -33.15 100.96 -27.71
C VAL A 263 -33.04 102.22 -28.57
N ASP A 264 -32.38 102.15 -29.73
CA ASP A 264 -32.29 103.28 -30.66
C ASP A 264 -33.68 103.67 -31.19
N ILE A 265 -34.56 102.69 -31.49
CA ILE A 265 -35.94 102.94 -31.92
C ILE A 265 -36.77 103.61 -30.81
N GLU A 266 -36.61 103.18 -29.55
CA GLU A 266 -37.24 103.81 -28.39
C GLU A 266 -36.80 105.27 -28.25
N GLU A 267 -35.51 105.55 -28.43
CA GLU A 267 -34.97 106.91 -28.43
C GLU A 267 -35.55 107.76 -29.57
N ILE A 268 -35.58 107.24 -30.80
CA ILE A 268 -36.19 107.92 -31.96
C ILE A 268 -37.67 108.21 -31.71
N ALA A 269 -38.42 107.27 -31.14
CA ALA A 269 -39.82 107.45 -30.80
C ALA A 269 -40.00 108.55 -29.74
N SER A 270 -39.17 108.58 -28.70
CA SER A 270 -39.17 109.62 -27.67
C SER A 270 -38.82 111.00 -28.23
N GLN A 271 -37.80 111.10 -29.08
CA GLN A 271 -37.44 112.33 -29.79
C GLN A 271 -38.60 112.80 -30.68
N THR A 272 -39.24 111.89 -31.43
CA THR A 272 -40.39 112.20 -32.29
C THR A 272 -41.58 112.70 -31.48
N ASN A 273 -41.84 112.09 -30.31
CA ASN A 273 -42.86 112.54 -29.38
C ASN A 273 -42.59 113.97 -28.90
N LEU A 274 -41.35 114.29 -28.51
CA LEU A 274 -40.95 115.66 -28.12
C LEU A 274 -41.06 116.68 -29.27
N LEU A 275 -40.64 116.31 -30.48
CA LEU A 275 -40.79 117.14 -31.68
C LEU A 275 -42.26 117.41 -32.00
N SER A 276 -43.11 116.39 -31.92
CA SER A 276 -44.55 116.52 -32.15
C SER A 276 -45.24 117.38 -31.09
N LEU A 277 -44.80 117.30 -29.83
CA LEU A 277 -45.28 118.16 -28.75
C LEU A 277 -44.91 119.62 -29.00
N ASN A 278 -43.67 119.89 -29.40
CA ASN A 278 -43.23 121.23 -29.78
C ASN A 278 -44.03 121.78 -30.97
N ALA A 279 -44.30 120.94 -31.97
CA ALA A 279 -45.14 121.29 -33.12
C ALA A 279 -46.60 121.57 -32.71
N ALA A 280 -47.17 120.78 -31.78
CA ALA A 280 -48.51 121.00 -31.26
C ALA A 280 -48.61 122.32 -30.46
N ILE A 281 -47.57 122.66 -29.68
CA ILE A 281 -47.47 123.94 -28.95
C ILE A 281 -47.42 125.12 -29.93
N GLU A 282 -46.58 125.05 -30.96
CA GLU A 282 -46.45 126.14 -31.95
C GLU A 282 -47.72 126.27 -32.82
N ALA A 283 -48.38 125.14 -33.13
CA ALA A 283 -49.68 125.13 -33.81
C ALA A 283 -50.78 125.77 -32.95
N ALA A 284 -50.80 125.52 -31.63
CA ALA A 284 -51.71 126.19 -30.69
C ALA A 284 -51.42 127.70 -30.60
N ARG A 285 -50.15 128.10 -30.70
CA ARG A 285 -49.70 129.50 -30.71
C ARG A 285 -50.14 130.26 -31.97
N ALA A 286 -50.30 129.58 -33.10
CA ALA A 286 -50.79 130.13 -34.37
C ALA A 286 -52.33 130.29 -34.46
N GLY A 287 -53.08 129.89 -33.43
CA GLY A 287 -54.54 130.12 -33.35
C GLY A 287 -55.36 129.39 -34.43
N GLU A 288 -56.33 130.07 -35.06
CA GLU A 288 -57.21 129.49 -36.08
C GLU A 288 -56.46 128.95 -37.32
N ALA A 289 -55.32 129.56 -37.69
CA ALA A 289 -54.51 129.13 -38.83
C ALA A 289 -53.73 127.82 -38.57
N GLY A 290 -53.52 127.44 -37.30
CA GLY A 290 -52.74 126.28 -36.88
C GLY A 290 -53.55 125.00 -36.62
N LYS A 291 -54.89 125.04 -36.66
CA LYS A 291 -55.75 123.90 -36.29
C LYS A 291 -55.45 122.60 -37.07
N GLY A 292 -55.19 122.70 -38.38
CA GLY A 292 -54.83 121.52 -39.20
C GLY A 292 -53.48 120.92 -38.81
N PHE A 293 -52.49 121.77 -38.51
CA PHE A 293 -51.17 121.34 -38.03
C PHE A 293 -51.22 120.74 -36.62
N ALA A 294 -52.08 121.27 -35.75
CA ALA A 294 -52.28 120.73 -34.40
C ALA A 294 -52.81 119.29 -34.42
N VAL A 295 -53.75 118.98 -35.33
CA VAL A 295 -54.28 117.61 -35.50
C VAL A 295 -53.20 116.65 -36.00
N VAL A 296 -52.40 117.07 -36.99
CA VAL A 296 -51.28 116.25 -37.51
C VAL A 296 -50.23 116.03 -36.43
N ALA A 297 -49.89 117.06 -35.66
CA ALA A 297 -48.93 116.96 -34.55
C ALA A 297 -49.41 115.98 -33.46
N ASP A 298 -50.69 116.01 -33.08
CA ASP A 298 -51.22 115.06 -32.08
C ASP A 298 -51.32 113.61 -32.62
N GLN A 299 -51.57 113.42 -33.92
CA GLN A 299 -51.47 112.09 -34.56
C GLN A 299 -50.04 111.56 -34.59
N ILE A 300 -49.05 112.41 -34.91
CA ILE A 300 -47.62 112.04 -34.84
C ILE A 300 -47.23 111.70 -33.41
N ARG A 301 -47.69 112.48 -32.42
CA ARG A 301 -47.47 112.25 -31.00
C ARG A 301 -47.97 110.88 -30.57
N LYS A 302 -49.20 110.54 -30.95
CA LYS A 302 -49.80 109.24 -30.65
C LYS A 302 -49.06 108.08 -31.33
N LEU A 303 -48.66 108.24 -32.59
CA LEU A 303 -47.88 107.23 -33.30
C LEU A 303 -46.49 107.02 -32.66
N ALA A 304 -45.87 108.09 -32.16
CA ALA A 304 -44.61 108.04 -31.44
C ALA A 304 -44.75 107.33 -30.08
N GLU A 305 -45.82 107.60 -29.34
CA GLU A 305 -46.14 106.91 -28.08
C GLU A 305 -46.42 105.41 -28.30
N ASP A 306 -47.19 105.06 -29.33
CA ASP A 306 -47.45 103.67 -29.72
C ASP A 306 -46.17 102.95 -30.19
N SER A 307 -45.27 103.66 -30.89
CA SER A 307 -43.96 103.13 -31.31
C SER A 307 -43.04 102.88 -30.11
N ALA A 308 -43.01 103.80 -29.14
CA ALA A 308 -42.24 103.63 -27.90
C ALA A 308 -42.76 102.42 -27.09
N ASN A 309 -44.08 102.29 -26.93
CA ASN A 309 -44.68 101.15 -26.23
C ASN A 309 -44.38 99.81 -26.94
N SER A 310 -44.39 99.80 -28.29
CA SER A 310 -44.03 98.63 -29.09
C SER A 310 -42.55 98.28 -28.98
N ALA A 311 -41.67 99.29 -28.93
CA ALA A 311 -40.24 99.11 -28.70
C ALA A 311 -39.97 98.48 -27.31
N VAL A 312 -40.58 99.01 -26.25
CA VAL A 312 -40.49 98.44 -24.88
C VAL A 312 -40.94 96.98 -24.86
N THR A 313 -42.09 96.67 -25.44
CA THR A 313 -42.60 95.30 -25.51
C THR A 313 -41.65 94.37 -26.28
N THR A 314 -41.07 94.84 -27.38
CA THR A 314 -40.11 94.07 -28.18
C THR A 314 -38.82 93.82 -27.40
N LYS A 315 -38.34 94.84 -26.67
CA LYS A 315 -37.17 94.73 -25.79
C LYS A 315 -37.37 93.65 -24.73
N GLU A 316 -38.52 93.61 -24.07
CA GLU A 316 -38.85 92.57 -23.09
C GLU A 316 -38.81 91.16 -23.69
N LEU A 317 -39.32 90.99 -24.92
CA LEU A 317 -39.28 89.72 -25.65
C LEU A 317 -37.85 89.31 -26.04
N ILE A 318 -37.02 90.26 -26.46
CA ILE A 318 -35.60 90.03 -26.77
C ILE A 318 -34.82 89.67 -25.51
N ASP A 319 -35.00 90.39 -24.41
CA ASP A 319 -34.38 90.08 -23.13
C ASP A 319 -34.79 88.68 -22.63
N LYS A 320 -36.05 88.30 -22.83
CA LYS A 320 -36.51 86.93 -22.56
C LYS A 320 -35.82 85.92 -23.45
N SER A 321 -35.65 86.21 -24.74
CA SER A 321 -34.98 85.32 -25.69
C SER A 321 -33.50 85.13 -25.32
N ILE A 322 -32.79 86.19 -24.93
CA ILE A 322 -31.41 86.13 -24.44
C ILE A 322 -31.31 85.22 -23.20
N ARG A 323 -32.25 85.34 -22.25
CA ARG A 323 -32.29 84.46 -21.07
C ARG A 323 -32.51 82.99 -21.42
N GLU A 324 -33.43 82.69 -22.34
CA GLU A 324 -33.65 81.30 -22.78
C GLU A 324 -32.45 80.71 -23.53
N VAL A 325 -31.75 81.52 -24.34
CA VAL A 325 -30.52 81.09 -25.01
C VAL A 325 -29.40 80.82 -23.99
N GLN A 326 -29.25 81.68 -22.98
CA GLN A 326 -28.30 81.46 -21.88
C GLN A 326 -28.59 80.15 -21.14
N ARG A 327 -29.87 79.88 -20.83
CA ARG A 327 -30.31 78.60 -20.25
C ARG A 327 -30.04 77.41 -21.19
N GLY A 328 -30.22 77.59 -22.50
CA GLY A 328 -29.89 76.59 -23.52
C GLY A 328 -28.40 76.25 -23.56
N ASN A 329 -27.52 77.25 -23.41
CA ASN A 329 -26.09 77.05 -23.29
C ASN A 329 -25.71 76.23 -22.06
N GLU A 330 -26.27 76.56 -20.89
CA GLU A 330 -26.03 75.81 -19.64
C GLU A 330 -26.42 74.33 -19.78
N ILE A 331 -27.59 74.05 -20.37
CA ILE A 331 -28.05 72.67 -20.63
C ILE A 331 -27.13 71.94 -21.61
N THR A 332 -26.68 72.62 -22.66
CA THR A 332 -25.79 72.04 -23.67
C THR A 332 -24.42 71.71 -23.09
N GLU A 333 -23.88 72.57 -22.22
CA GLU A 333 -22.61 72.35 -21.52
C GLU A 333 -22.70 71.16 -20.55
N GLN A 334 -23.75 71.10 -19.73
CA GLN A 334 -24.01 69.93 -18.85
C GLN A 334 -24.16 68.63 -19.64
N THR A 335 -24.79 68.69 -20.82
CA THR A 335 -24.93 67.54 -21.71
C THR A 335 -23.57 67.11 -22.29
N ALA A 336 -22.73 68.07 -22.66
CA ALA A 336 -21.38 67.80 -23.15
C ALA A 336 -20.47 67.19 -22.06
N GLU A 337 -20.58 67.64 -20.81
CA GLU A 337 -19.90 67.01 -19.66
C GLU A 337 -20.39 65.58 -19.43
N SER A 338 -21.70 65.35 -19.47
CA SER A 338 -22.27 64.00 -19.33
C SER A 338 -21.76 63.04 -20.43
N LEU A 339 -21.63 63.53 -21.67
CA LEU A 339 -21.05 62.74 -22.77
C LEU A 339 -19.56 62.44 -22.55
N ASN A 340 -18.78 63.35 -21.97
CA ASN A 340 -17.40 63.07 -21.56
C ASN A 340 -17.32 61.96 -20.52
N SER A 341 -18.19 61.97 -19.51
CA SER A 341 -18.27 60.89 -18.53
C SER A 341 -18.61 59.55 -19.20
N VAL A 342 -19.55 59.53 -20.15
CA VAL A 342 -19.86 58.31 -20.92
C VAL A 342 -18.64 57.78 -21.67
N ILE A 343 -17.86 58.65 -22.33
CA ILE A 343 -16.63 58.24 -23.03
C ILE A 343 -15.63 57.62 -22.04
N SER A 344 -15.40 58.27 -20.90
CA SER A 344 -14.48 57.75 -19.88
C SER A 344 -14.93 56.41 -19.30
N GLU A 345 -16.23 56.22 -19.08
CA GLU A 345 -16.76 54.94 -18.59
C GLU A 345 -16.67 53.84 -19.66
N MET A 346 -16.81 54.17 -20.95
CA MET A 346 -16.58 53.21 -22.04
C MET A 346 -15.12 52.76 -22.11
N ASP A 347 -14.16 53.66 -21.89
CA ASP A 347 -12.74 53.29 -21.80
C ASP A 347 -12.48 52.34 -20.62
N ASN A 348 -13.12 52.56 -19.47
CA ASN A 348 -13.04 51.65 -18.32
C ASN A 348 -13.63 50.26 -18.65
N ILE A 349 -14.76 50.21 -19.38
CA ILE A 349 -15.36 48.95 -19.83
C ILE A 349 -14.42 48.21 -20.78
N VAL A 350 -13.78 48.90 -21.73
CA VAL A 350 -12.80 48.30 -22.65
C VAL A 350 -11.63 47.67 -21.88
N LEU A 351 -11.10 48.36 -20.86
CA LEU A 351 -10.05 47.83 -19.99
C LEU A 351 -10.51 46.61 -19.18
N ALA A 352 -11.71 46.66 -18.60
CA ALA A 352 -12.27 45.55 -17.84
C ALA A 352 -12.47 44.30 -18.72
N VAL A 353 -12.97 44.49 -19.94
CA VAL A 353 -13.15 43.43 -20.93
C VAL A 353 -11.81 42.82 -21.36
N ALA A 354 -10.77 43.64 -21.55
CA ALA A 354 -9.42 43.16 -21.85
C ALA A 354 -8.86 42.27 -20.72
N ASN A 355 -9.10 42.65 -19.46
CA ASN A 355 -8.70 41.84 -18.30
C ASN A 355 -9.45 40.50 -18.25
N ILE A 356 -10.75 40.49 -18.53
CA ILE A 356 -11.54 39.25 -18.58
C ILE A 356 -11.01 38.34 -19.70
N ARG A 357 -10.72 38.89 -20.88
CA ARG A 357 -10.15 38.12 -22.01
C ARG A 357 -8.82 37.47 -21.61
N SER A 358 -7.92 38.21 -20.98
CA SER A 358 -6.65 37.66 -20.49
C SER A 358 -6.85 36.57 -19.42
N ALA A 359 -7.79 36.76 -18.49
CA ALA A 359 -8.12 35.75 -17.50
C ALA A 359 -8.71 34.48 -18.14
N SER A 360 -9.55 34.62 -19.16
CA SER A 360 -10.11 33.48 -19.92
C SER A 360 -9.05 32.74 -20.72
N GLU A 361 -8.09 33.43 -21.34
CA GLU A 361 -6.93 32.78 -21.99
C GLU A 361 -6.10 31.97 -20.96
N GLN A 362 -5.87 32.51 -19.77
CA GLN A 362 -5.17 31.79 -18.70
C GLN A 362 -5.97 30.59 -18.15
N GLN A 363 -7.31 30.71 -18.08
CA GLN A 363 -8.20 29.60 -17.74
C GLN A 363 -8.10 28.48 -18.78
N ALA A 364 -8.08 28.81 -20.08
CA ALA A 364 -7.94 27.82 -21.14
C ALA A 364 -6.64 27.01 -21.03
N VAL A 365 -5.52 27.68 -20.72
CA VAL A 365 -4.23 27.01 -20.46
C VAL A 365 -4.31 26.10 -19.25
N SER A 366 -4.87 26.58 -18.13
CA SER A 366 -5.03 25.79 -16.91
C SER A 366 -5.89 24.55 -17.13
N VAL A 367 -6.98 24.70 -17.89
CA VAL A 367 -7.89 23.60 -18.24
C VAL A 367 -7.16 22.52 -19.05
N LYS A 368 -6.35 22.91 -20.04
CA LYS A 368 -5.56 21.97 -20.83
C LYS A 368 -4.53 21.20 -20.00
N GLU A 369 -3.95 21.84 -18.98
CA GLU A 369 -3.05 21.14 -18.05
C GLU A 369 -3.80 20.17 -17.13
N ILE A 370 -5.03 20.52 -16.71
CA ILE A 370 -5.91 19.61 -15.97
C ILE A 370 -6.25 18.38 -16.82
N GLU A 371 -6.56 18.55 -18.12
CA GLU A 371 -6.82 17.43 -19.04
C GLU A 371 -5.64 16.47 -19.12
N LYS A 372 -4.41 16.98 -19.31
CA LYS A 372 -3.20 16.15 -19.27
C LYS A 372 -3.00 15.44 -17.93
N GLY A 373 -3.33 16.13 -16.83
CA GLY A 373 -3.31 15.53 -15.49
C GLY A 373 -4.22 14.30 -15.41
N PHE A 374 -5.40 14.35 -16.02
CA PHE A 374 -6.31 13.19 -16.07
C PHE A 374 -5.78 12.04 -16.93
N GLU A 375 -5.09 12.30 -18.03
CA GLU A 375 -4.42 11.24 -18.82
C GLU A 375 -3.39 10.49 -17.97
N ALA A 376 -2.57 11.21 -17.19
CA ALA A 376 -1.59 10.61 -16.30
C ALA A 376 -2.25 9.80 -15.17
N ILE A 377 -3.31 10.33 -14.55
CA ILE A 377 -4.07 9.61 -13.52
C ILE A 377 -4.72 8.35 -14.12
N SER A 378 -5.28 8.44 -15.32
CA SER A 378 -5.89 7.29 -16.00
C SER A 378 -4.90 6.15 -16.21
N ALA A 379 -3.65 6.47 -16.60
CA ALA A 379 -2.60 5.46 -16.72
C ALA A 379 -2.24 4.79 -15.39
N VAL A 380 -2.25 5.55 -14.28
CA VAL A 380 -2.05 4.99 -12.94
C VAL A 380 -3.20 4.08 -12.52
N VAL A 381 -4.44 4.47 -12.82
CA VAL A 381 -5.64 3.65 -12.53
C VAL A 381 -5.60 2.33 -13.29
N GLU A 382 -5.21 2.36 -14.57
CA GLU A 382 -5.05 1.16 -15.39
C GLU A 382 -3.94 0.24 -14.83
N ASN A 383 -2.81 0.82 -14.40
CA ASN A 383 -1.75 0.08 -13.76
C ASN A 383 -2.21 -0.56 -12.44
N ASN A 384 -2.96 0.18 -11.60
CA ASN A 384 -3.53 -0.37 -10.36
C ASN A 384 -4.47 -1.54 -10.64
N SER A 385 -5.28 -1.46 -11.69
CA SER A 385 -6.17 -2.56 -12.10
C SER A 385 -5.37 -3.79 -12.54
N ALA A 386 -4.34 -3.61 -13.35
CA ALA A 386 -3.48 -4.70 -13.80
C ALA A 386 -2.69 -5.32 -12.63
N ALA A 387 -2.15 -4.49 -11.74
CA ALA A 387 -1.45 -4.94 -10.54
C ALA A 387 -2.38 -5.70 -9.58
N ALA A 388 -3.64 -5.27 -9.45
CA ALA A 388 -4.65 -5.98 -8.68
C ALA A 388 -4.95 -7.36 -9.26
N GLU A 389 -5.11 -7.48 -10.58
CA GLU A 389 -5.32 -8.78 -11.25
C GLU A 389 -4.11 -9.72 -11.06
N GLU A 390 -2.89 -9.21 -11.25
CA GLU A 390 -1.66 -10.00 -11.06
C GLU A 390 -1.48 -10.43 -9.59
N THR A 391 -1.78 -9.55 -8.65
CA THR A 391 -1.70 -9.84 -7.21
C THR A 391 -2.75 -10.87 -6.80
N SER A 392 -3.96 -10.80 -7.35
CA SER A 392 -5.01 -11.80 -7.14
C SER A 392 -4.56 -13.19 -7.64
N ALA A 393 -4.03 -13.27 -8.87
CA ALA A 393 -3.51 -14.52 -9.44
C ALA A 393 -2.36 -15.11 -8.60
N THR A 394 -1.44 -14.25 -8.15
CA THR A 394 -0.32 -14.67 -7.28
C THR A 394 -0.84 -15.18 -5.93
N SER A 395 -1.89 -14.56 -5.40
CA SER A 395 -2.53 -14.99 -4.15
C SER A 395 -3.18 -16.36 -4.27
N GLU A 396 -3.85 -16.64 -5.40
CA GLU A 396 -4.39 -17.97 -5.69
C GLU A 396 -3.27 -19.03 -5.77
N GLU A 397 -2.14 -18.70 -6.41
CA GLU A 397 -0.99 -19.59 -6.49
C GLU A 397 -0.39 -19.87 -5.11
N LEU A 398 -0.19 -18.84 -4.27
CA LEU A 398 0.32 -19.01 -2.91
C LEU A 398 -0.63 -19.85 -2.03
N SER A 399 -1.94 -19.67 -2.17
CA SER A 399 -2.94 -20.49 -1.51
C SER A 399 -2.84 -21.97 -1.94
N ALA A 400 -2.68 -22.22 -3.23
CA ALA A 400 -2.47 -23.57 -3.76
C ALA A 400 -1.16 -24.21 -3.26
N GLN A 401 -0.06 -23.43 -3.18
CA GLN A 401 1.22 -23.90 -2.64
C GLN A 401 1.14 -24.21 -1.15
N SER A 402 0.43 -23.39 -0.38
CA SER A 402 0.15 -23.67 1.03
C SER A 402 -0.65 -24.96 1.20
N ALA A 403 -1.73 -25.15 0.43
CA ALA A 403 -2.52 -26.38 0.48
C ALA A 403 -1.68 -27.61 0.11
N ALA A 404 -0.76 -27.49 -0.87
CA ALA A 404 0.16 -28.55 -1.24
C ALA A 404 1.16 -28.88 -0.12
N LEU A 405 1.74 -27.87 0.54
CA LEU A 405 2.60 -28.04 1.72
C LEU A 405 1.86 -28.77 2.84
N LYS A 406 0.62 -28.38 3.10
CA LYS A 406 -0.24 -29.01 4.11
C LYS A 406 -0.49 -30.48 3.80
N GLY A 407 -0.88 -30.79 2.56
CA GLY A 407 -1.05 -32.17 2.11
C GLY A 407 0.22 -33.03 2.20
N MET A 408 1.40 -32.43 2.04
CA MET A 408 2.67 -33.13 2.28
C MET A 408 2.92 -33.41 3.77
N VAL A 409 2.56 -32.48 4.66
CA VAL A 409 2.70 -32.67 6.11
C VAL A 409 1.69 -33.68 6.66
N GLU A 410 0.46 -33.70 6.13
CA GLU A 410 -0.61 -34.64 6.50
C GLU A 410 -0.23 -36.11 6.29
N HIS A 411 0.76 -36.40 5.42
CA HIS A 411 1.30 -37.75 5.27
C HIS A 411 1.99 -38.28 6.54
N PHE A 412 2.46 -37.37 7.42
CA PHE A 412 3.18 -37.71 8.63
C PHE A 412 2.26 -37.75 9.85
N GLN A 413 2.32 -38.83 10.63
CA GLN A 413 1.65 -38.89 11.94
C GLN A 413 2.56 -38.26 12.99
N LEU A 414 2.33 -36.97 13.26
CA LEU A 414 3.16 -36.20 14.17
C LEU A 414 2.95 -36.65 15.62
N ARG A 415 4.03 -36.59 16.41
CA ARG A 415 3.96 -36.87 17.84
C ARG A 415 3.24 -35.75 18.57
N GLU A 416 2.22 -36.08 19.35
CA GLU A 416 1.64 -35.14 20.30
C GLU A 416 2.64 -34.92 21.45
N GLY A 417 2.86 -33.63 21.78
CA GLY A 417 3.79 -33.21 22.83
C GLY A 417 3.38 -33.65 24.23
#